data_AF-A0A0C3ESR6-F1
#
_entry.id   AF-A0A0C3ESR6-F1
#
_cell.length_a   1.000
_cell.length_b   1.000
_cell.length_c   1.000
_cell.angle_alpha   90.00
_cell.angle_beta   90.00
_cell.angle_gamma   90.00
#
_symmetry.space_group_name_H-M   'P 1'
#
loop_
_entity.id
_entity.type
_entity.pdbx_description
1 polymer ?
#
loop_
_entity_poly.entity_id
_entity_poly.type
_entity_poly.pdbx_seq_one_letter_code
_entity_poly.pdbx_strand_id
1 'polypeptide(L)' 'LPRPEGMSEVYCRLLSREGHGRANWITEADENLPSAYRSEGMGIGDATIERHHGEEFLFNVFKSASHPIN' A
#
# COMPACT_ATOMS: atom_id res chain seq x y z
N LEU A 1 -4.50 13.43 -15.56
CA LEU A 1 -3.70 14.42 -14.83
C LEU A 1 -2.40 13.74 -14.41
N PRO A 2 -1.21 14.31 -14.67
CA PRO A 2 0.04 13.71 -14.23
C PRO A 2 0.12 13.72 -12.69
N ARG A 3 0.62 12.63 -12.09
CA ARG A 3 0.86 12.56 -10.62
C ARG A 3 1.91 13.62 -10.25
N PRO A 4 1.76 14.33 -9.12
CA PRO A 4 2.79 15.25 -8.65
C PRO A 4 3.99 14.44 -8.11
N GLU A 5 5.02 14.28 -8.95
CA GLU A 5 6.17 13.40 -8.69
C GLU A 5 7.02 13.80 -7.46
N GLY A 6 6.87 15.01 -6.90
CA GLY A 6 7.73 15.49 -5.80
C GLY A 6 7.23 15.26 -4.36
N MET A 7 5.92 15.21 -4.11
CA MET A 7 5.38 15.13 -2.74
C MET A 7 5.42 13.71 -2.17
N SER A 8 5.19 12.71 -3.04
CA SER A 8 5.29 11.29 -2.71
C SER A 8 6.71 10.90 -2.32
N GLU A 9 7.72 11.42 -3.04
CA GLU A 9 9.12 11.05 -2.81
C GLU A 9 9.63 11.51 -1.44
N VAL A 10 9.33 12.75 -1.02
CA VAL A 10 9.75 13.27 0.29
C VAL A 10 9.09 12.48 1.43
N TYR A 11 7.79 12.20 1.32
CA TYR A 11 7.06 11.43 2.33
C TYR A 11 7.57 9.99 2.44
N CYS A 12 7.74 9.31 1.30
CA CYS A 12 8.31 7.96 1.24
C CYS A 12 9.74 7.92 1.78
N ARG A 13 10.56 8.94 1.52
CA ARG A 13 11.94 9.03 2.01
C ARG A 13 12.00 9.22 3.53
N LEU A 14 11.08 10.00 4.10
CA LEU A 14 10.98 10.19 5.54
C LEU A 14 10.54 8.90 6.25
N LEU A 15 9.53 8.21 5.73
CA LEU A 15 9.08 6.92 6.28
C LEU A 15 10.19 5.85 6.19
N SER A 16 10.91 5.82 5.07
CA SER A 16 12.01 4.86 4.85
C SER A 16 13.20 5.10 5.79
N ARG A 17 13.54 6.37 6.07
CA ARG A 17 14.69 6.72 6.93
C ARG A 17 14.49 6.32 8.39
N GLU A 18 13.27 6.41 8.89
CA GLU A 18 12.94 6.06 10.28
C GLU A 18 12.65 4.56 10.46
N GLY A 19 12.80 3.75 9.41
CA GLY A 19 12.50 2.31 9.46
C GLY A 19 11.00 2.01 9.60
N HIS A 20 10.13 2.97 9.26
CA HIS A 20 8.67 2.85 9.36
C HIS A 20 8.02 2.29 8.08
N GLY A 21 8.82 1.82 7.12
CA GLY A 21 8.37 1.26 5.86
C GLY A 21 8.34 2.28 4.72
N ARG A 22 7.86 1.84 3.54
CA ARG A 22 7.61 2.71 2.38
C ARG A 22 6.11 2.73 2.12
N ALA A 23 5.55 3.91 1.85
CA ALA A 23 4.17 3.99 1.39
C ALA A 23 4.11 3.53 -0.08
N ASN A 24 4.00 2.22 -0.33
CA ASN A 24 3.67 1.72 -1.65
C ASN A 24 2.19 1.98 -1.89
N TRP A 25 1.89 3.08 -2.58
CA TRP A 25 0.52 3.48 -2.87
C TRP A 25 0.18 3.08 -4.31
N ILE A 26 -0.07 1.78 -4.54
CA ILE A 26 -0.44 1.22 -5.86
C ILE A 26 -1.95 1.23 -6.00
N THR A 27 -2.53 2.35 -6.43
CA THR A 27 -3.99 2.55 -6.53
C THR A 27 -4.60 2.01 -7.83
N GLU A 28 -3.82 1.29 -8.62
CA GLU A 28 -4.21 0.80 -9.94
C GLU A 28 -4.12 -0.72 -9.93
N ALA A 29 -4.85 -1.34 -10.84
CA ALA A 29 -4.78 -2.76 -11.08
C ALA A 29 -3.34 -3.19 -11.39
N ASP A 30 -2.85 -4.21 -10.70
CA ASP A 30 -1.51 -4.76 -10.89
C ASP A 30 -1.52 -6.26 -10.59
N GLU A 31 -1.14 -7.06 -11.58
CA GLU A 31 -1.11 -8.53 -11.47
C GLU A 31 -0.07 -9.03 -10.46
N ASN A 32 0.90 -8.20 -10.09
CA ASN A 32 1.89 -8.50 -9.06
C ASN A 32 1.34 -8.32 -7.64
N LEU A 33 0.14 -7.75 -7.46
CA LEU A 33 -0.51 -7.63 -6.17
C LEU A 33 -1.15 -8.96 -5.72
N PRO A 34 -1.40 -9.11 -4.40
CA PRO A 34 -2.25 -10.19 -3.91
C PRO A 34 -3.61 -10.18 -4.61
N SER A 35 -4.22 -11.36 -4.79
CA SER A 35 -5.44 -11.53 -5.59
C SER A 35 -6.57 -10.57 -5.22
N ALA A 36 -6.71 -10.22 -3.93
CA ALA A 36 -7.73 -9.30 -3.44
C ALA A 36 -7.55 -7.84 -3.90
N TYR A 37 -6.34 -7.47 -4.34
CA TYR A 37 -5.96 -6.13 -4.74
C TYR A 37 -5.68 -5.99 -6.25
N ARG A 38 -5.62 -7.09 -7.01
CA ARG A 38 -5.21 -7.06 -8.43
C ARG A 38 -6.10 -6.19 -9.31
N SER A 39 -7.40 -6.14 -9.02
CA SER A 39 -8.37 -5.41 -9.85
C SER A 39 -8.47 -3.93 -9.52
N GLU A 40 -8.31 -3.56 -8.25
CA GLU A 40 -8.61 -2.20 -7.76
C GLU A 40 -7.36 -1.48 -7.22
N GLY A 41 -6.28 -2.20 -6.96
CA GLY A 41 -5.15 -1.69 -6.22
C GLY A 41 -5.49 -1.44 -4.74
N MET A 42 -4.58 -0.73 -4.08
CA MET A 42 -4.68 -0.30 -2.69
C MET A 42 -5.52 0.97 -2.57
N GLY A 43 -6.25 1.08 -1.47
CA GLY A 43 -7.08 2.20 -1.10
C GLY A 43 -6.76 2.76 0.29
N ILE A 44 -7.47 3.83 0.65
CA ILE A 44 -7.36 4.42 1.98
C ILE A 44 -7.78 3.37 3.01
N GLY A 45 -6.95 3.19 4.04
CA GLY A 45 -7.20 2.26 5.15
C GLY A 45 -6.55 0.89 5.03
N ASP A 46 -5.91 0.57 3.90
CA ASP A 46 -5.06 -0.61 3.81
C ASP A 46 -3.82 -0.45 4.68
N ALA A 47 -3.63 -1.42 5.58
CA ALA A 47 -2.47 -1.51 6.45
C ALA A 47 -1.49 -2.52 5.88
N THR A 48 -0.26 -2.07 5.62
CA THR A 48 0.84 -2.90 5.15
C THR A 48 2.05 -2.74 6.05
N ILE A 49 2.93 -3.74 6.05
CA ILE A 49 4.25 -3.66 6.69
C ILE A 49 5.34 -4.05 5.72
N GLU A 50 6.41 -3.27 5.68
CA GLU A 50 7.61 -3.61 4.90
C GLU A 50 8.40 -4.71 5.63
N ARG A 51 8.69 -5.81 4.94
CA ARG A 51 9.62 -6.86 5.40
C ARG A 51 10.84 -6.94 4.49
N HIS A 52 11.86 -7.66 4.93
CA HIS A 52 13.10 -7.87 4.17
C HIS A 52 12.91 -8.44 2.74
N HIS A 53 11.76 -9.04 2.45
CA HIS A 53 11.43 -9.65 1.15
C HIS A 53 10.30 -8.93 0.41
N GLY A 54 9.89 -7.75 0.88
CA GLY A 54 8.79 -6.97 0.33
C GLY A 54 7.67 -6.71 1.33
N GLU A 55 6.58 -6.18 0.81
CA GLU A 55 5.44 -5.71 1.60
C GLU A 55 4.47 -6.84 1.95
N GLU A 56 4.04 -6.90 3.20
CA GLU A 56 2.96 -7.78 3.66
C GLU A 56 1.69 -6.97 3.89
N PHE A 57 0.58 -7.44 3.32
CA PHE A 57 -0.74 -6.85 3.44
C PHE A 57 -1.45 -7.45 4.65
N LEU A 58 -1.92 -6.60 5.58
CA LEU A 58 -2.49 -7.06 6.84
C LEU A 58 -4.02 -7.05 6.84
N PHE A 59 -4.63 -5.88 6.65
CA PHE A 59 -6.09 -5.68 6.63
C PHE A 59 -6.43 -4.27 6.15
N ASN A 60 -7.71 -4.01 5.88
CA ASN A 60 -8.28 -2.69 5.65
C ASN A 60 -9.19 -2.25 6.80
N VAL A 61 -8.87 -1.15 7.46
CA VAL A 61 -9.59 -0.67 8.66
C VAL A 61 -11.04 -0.25 8.39
N PHE A 62 -11.38 0.09 7.13
CA PHE A 62 -12.73 0.50 6.76
C PHE A 62 -13.59 -0.66 6.24
N LYS A 63 -13.03 -1.87 6.10
CA LYS A 63 -13.76 -3.05 5.65
C LYS A 63 -14.21 -3.90 6.85
N SER A 64 -15.25 -4.71 6.62
CA SER A 64 -15.70 -5.72 7.58
C SER A 64 -14.60 -6.74 7.84
N ALA A 65 -14.54 -7.33 9.04
CA ALA A 65 -13.68 -8.48 9.35
C ALA A 65 -13.98 -9.72 8.49
N SER A 66 -15.13 -9.75 7.81
CA SER A 66 -15.50 -10.81 6.86
C SER A 66 -15.15 -10.48 5.41
N HIS A 67 -14.56 -9.32 5.14
CA HIS A 67 -14.17 -8.93 3.79
C HIS A 67 -12.96 -9.75 3.35
N PRO A 68 -12.80 -10.15 2.08
CA PRO A 68 -11.65 -10.94 1.63
C PRO A 68 -10.26 -10.33 1.83
N ILE A 69 -10.19 -9.05 2.23
CA ILE A 69 -8.95 -8.32 2.52
C ILE A 69 -8.59 -8.41 4.02
N ASN A 70 -9.59 -8.67 4.89
CA ASN A 70 -9.46 -8.71 6.34
C ASN A 70 -9.52 -10.14 6.87
#